data_AF-A0A9D7UF18-F1
#
_entry.id   AF-A0A9D7UF18-F1
#
_cell.length_a   1.000
_cell.length_b   1.000
_cell.length_c   1.000
_cell.angle_alpha   90.00
_cell.angle_beta   90.00
_cell.angle_gamma   90.00
#
_symmetry.space_group_name_H-M   'P 1'
#
loop_
_entity.id
_entity.type
_entity.pdbx_description
1 polymer ?
#
loop_
_entity_poly.entity_id
_entity_poly.type
_entity_poly.pdbx_seq_one_letter_code
_entity_poly.pdbx_strand_id
1 'polypeptide(L)'
;MPQSVVREDLRPAPAEGEAFEAEGFATIEGEGGARRVERAVVQTPDGPRLRERVFIAEGPDAALSALQRLLPQALERWRRIHHLNQAAIGEINHELERERLRHREVELRHAEGRVTDAALGASLARRDARLAELREEYRHVEAEVAEIDREDARWRFVIVEPTHGRFAPVRQTEPDEFMRLSQIVRAVPANDLDLAGRLGVYFSRWGEFLGGQPREANTAGGVFPVIFCTVLLTILLSIVVVPLGVIAALYLREYAKQGLIVSAVRVAVNNLAGVPSIVYGVFGLGFFCYTLGRYIDAGPTVVWPKSNWLLGVVGLLVLTAGAVVAGFLARPVPGQPVARRARILAWSGGLLWLGAVALLVALFARSPFFHGFYRARLPSPTFGAKGLLWSALTLALLTLPVVIVATEEAISAVPRTLREGSYGCGASKWQTIQRIVLPRAAPGIMTGAILAMARGAGEVAPLMLVGAVKLAPELPFSSRFPFIHVERSFMHLGFHIYDVGFQSPDSEASRPLAWTTTLLLIVIIAVLNLTAISLRARLRRRFVTGAF
;
A
#
# COMPACT_ATOMS: atom_id res chain seq x y z
N MET A 1 -15.48 17.18 -12.87
CA MET A 1 -16.36 16.35 -13.69
C MET A 1 -15.58 15.12 -14.13
N PRO A 2 -16.01 13.89 -13.81
CA PRO A 2 -15.39 12.72 -14.39
C PRO A 2 -16.01 12.48 -15.76
N GLN A 3 -15.23 12.65 -16.82
CA GLN A 3 -15.60 12.11 -18.13
C GLN A 3 -15.39 10.61 -18.08
N SER A 4 -16.50 9.91 -17.85
CA SER A 4 -16.71 8.53 -18.28
C SER A 4 -16.44 8.45 -19.79
N VAL A 5 -15.34 7.80 -20.17
CA VAL A 5 -15.19 7.31 -21.54
C VAL A 5 -15.84 5.93 -21.56
N VAL A 6 -16.95 5.89 -22.26
CA VAL A 6 -17.82 4.75 -22.54
C VAL A 6 -17.68 4.48 -24.04
N ARG A 7 -17.72 3.17 -24.40
CA ARG A 7 -17.81 2.54 -25.74
C ARG A 7 -16.49 2.34 -26.50
N GLU A 8 -16.31 1.33 -27.35
CA GLU A 8 -17.10 0.24 -27.99
C GLU A 8 -16.00 -0.71 -28.54
N ASP A 9 -16.04 -2.04 -28.55
CA ASP A 9 -16.98 -2.94 -29.21
C ASP A 9 -16.74 -4.36 -28.66
N LEU A 10 -17.63 -4.83 -27.79
CA LEU A 10 -17.79 -6.27 -27.55
C LEU A 10 -18.64 -6.80 -28.70
N ARG A 11 -18.02 -7.50 -29.66
CA ARG A 11 -18.79 -8.52 -30.38
C ARG A 11 -19.08 -9.68 -29.43
N PRO A 12 -20.29 -10.22 -29.49
CA PRO A 12 -21.05 -10.49 -28.28
C PRO A 12 -20.80 -11.91 -27.77
N ALA A 13 -21.23 -12.17 -26.53
CA ALA A 13 -21.75 -13.48 -26.18
C ALA A 13 -22.73 -13.93 -27.29
N PRO A 14 -22.83 -15.22 -27.63
CA PRO A 14 -23.77 -15.66 -28.67
C PRO A 14 -25.16 -15.09 -28.37
N ALA A 15 -25.83 -14.54 -29.39
CA ALA A 15 -27.17 -14.00 -29.24
C ALA A 15 -28.10 -15.12 -28.75
N GLU A 16 -28.80 -14.87 -27.64
CA GLU A 16 -29.90 -15.72 -27.19
C GLU A 16 -30.93 -15.82 -28.32
N GLY A 17 -31.11 -17.02 -28.88
CA GLY A 17 -32.09 -17.29 -29.94
C GLY A 17 -31.57 -17.98 -31.20
N GLU A 18 -30.28 -18.35 -31.31
CA GLU A 18 -29.82 -19.20 -32.42
C GLU A 18 -30.43 -20.61 -32.28
N ALA A 19 -31.44 -20.92 -33.10
CA ALA A 19 -31.99 -22.27 -33.20
C ALA A 19 -30.96 -23.20 -33.85
N PHE A 20 -30.52 -24.22 -33.11
CA PHE A 20 -29.59 -25.25 -33.57
C PHE A 20 -30.36 -26.40 -34.23
N GLU A 21 -30.23 -26.59 -35.55
CA GLU A 21 -30.50 -27.88 -36.19
C GLU A 21 -29.18 -28.67 -36.29
N ALA A 22 -29.07 -29.73 -35.49
CA ALA A 22 -27.92 -30.63 -35.50
C ALA A 22 -28.07 -31.64 -36.65
N GLU A 23 -27.35 -31.43 -37.75
CA GLU A 23 -27.25 -32.40 -38.84
C GLU A 23 -26.05 -33.33 -38.64
N GLY A 24 -26.30 -34.57 -38.20
CA GLY A 24 -25.43 -35.73 -38.41
C GLY A 24 -24.18 -35.85 -37.53
N PHE A 25 -24.11 -36.93 -36.76
CA PHE A 25 -22.89 -37.35 -36.05
C PHE A 25 -21.99 -38.17 -37.00
N ALA A 26 -20.75 -37.74 -37.20
CA ALA A 26 -19.74 -38.55 -37.89
C ALA A 26 -18.59 -38.85 -36.92
N THR A 27 -18.41 -40.13 -36.59
CA THR A 27 -17.24 -40.59 -35.82
C THR A 27 -16.11 -40.83 -36.82
N ILE A 28 -15.02 -40.06 -36.71
CA ILE A 28 -13.86 -40.22 -37.59
C ILE A 28 -12.75 -40.87 -36.76
N GLU A 29 -12.48 -42.15 -37.03
CA GLU A 29 -11.32 -42.85 -36.45
C GLU A 29 -10.05 -42.37 -37.18
N GLY A 30 -9.23 -41.58 -36.49
CA GLY A 30 -7.88 -41.21 -36.92
C GLY A 30 -6.85 -41.82 -35.96
N GLU A 31 -5.70 -42.23 -36.50
CA GLU A 31 -4.59 -42.85 -35.76
C GLU A 31 -4.23 -42.01 -34.52
N GLY A 32 -4.55 -42.53 -33.32
CA GLY A 32 -4.30 -41.85 -32.03
C GLY A 32 -5.49 -41.74 -31.07
N GLY A 33 -6.62 -42.41 -31.34
CA GLY A 33 -7.78 -42.47 -30.44
C GLY A 33 -8.99 -41.74 -31.02
N ALA A 34 -10.19 -42.33 -30.85
CA ALA A 34 -11.44 -41.87 -31.45
C ALA A 34 -11.71 -40.39 -31.18
N ARG A 35 -11.72 -39.56 -32.24
CA ARG A 35 -12.16 -38.15 -32.19
C ARG A 35 -13.57 -38.09 -32.75
N ARG A 36 -14.55 -37.73 -31.91
CA ARG A 36 -15.92 -37.48 -32.36
C ARG A 36 -16.01 -36.08 -32.95
N VAL A 37 -16.60 -35.94 -34.13
CA VAL A 37 -16.84 -34.64 -34.75
C VAL A 37 -18.34 -34.42 -34.87
N GLU A 38 -18.84 -33.39 -34.20
CA GLU A 38 -20.21 -32.91 -34.40
C GLU A 38 -20.19 -31.77 -35.42
N ARG A 39 -20.99 -31.89 -36.47
CA ARG A 39 -21.23 -30.80 -37.43
C ARG A 39 -22.62 -30.24 -37.15
N ALA A 40 -22.71 -28.93 -37.02
CA ALA A 40 -23.99 -28.24 -36.93
C ALA A 40 -23.99 -27.07 -37.92
N VAL A 41 -25.09 -26.94 -38.68
CA VAL A 41 -25.30 -25.79 -39.55
C VAL A 41 -25.98 -24.73 -38.70
N VAL A 42 -25.24 -23.67 -38.37
CA VAL A 42 -25.80 -22.53 -37.62
C VAL A 42 -26.24 -21.49 -38.62
N GLN A 43 -27.53 -21.16 -38.63
CA GLN A 43 -28.03 -20.05 -39.41
C GLN A 43 -27.58 -18.73 -38.76
N THR A 44 -26.75 -17.97 -39.46
CA THR A 44 -26.37 -16.61 -39.06
C THR A 44 -27.07 -15.59 -39.96
N PRO A 45 -27.21 -14.31 -39.55
CA PRO A 45 -27.80 -13.26 -40.38
C PRO A 45 -27.12 -13.08 -41.75
N ASP A 46 -25.86 -13.51 -41.87
CA ASP A 46 -25.05 -13.47 -43.09
C ASP A 46 -25.07 -14.79 -43.90
N GLY A 47 -25.95 -15.74 -43.56
CA GLY A 47 -26.09 -17.05 -44.21
C GLY A 47 -25.74 -18.26 -43.32
N PRO A 48 -25.94 -19.50 -43.81
CA PRO A 48 -25.63 -20.72 -43.05
C PRO A 48 -24.11 -20.90 -42.90
N ARG A 49 -23.64 -21.04 -41.66
CA ARG A 49 -22.24 -21.34 -41.33
C ARG A 49 -22.11 -22.71 -40.68
N LEU A 50 -21.25 -23.56 -41.23
CA LEU A 50 -20.87 -24.82 -40.61
C LEU A 50 -20.04 -24.56 -39.36
N ARG A 51 -20.52 -25.02 -38.19
CA ARG A 51 -19.71 -25.14 -36.98
C ARG A 51 -19.37 -26.61 -36.77
N GLU A 52 -18.08 -26.93 -36.92
CA GLU A 52 -17.54 -28.23 -36.52
C GLU A 52 -17.06 -28.16 -35.06
N ARG A 53 -17.48 -29.11 -34.23
CA ARG A 53 -16.97 -29.34 -32.87
C ARG A 53 -16.21 -30.64 -32.86
N VAL A 54 -14.93 -30.57 -32.48
CA VAL A 54 -14.08 -31.76 -32.34
C VAL A 54 -13.96 -32.10 -30.86
N PHE A 55 -14.46 -33.26 -30.46
CA PHE A 55 -14.29 -33.79 -29.10
C PHE A 55 -12.94 -34.46 -29.01
N ILE A 56 -12.10 -33.94 -28.11
CA ILE A 56 -10.71 -34.41 -27.92
C ILE A 56 -10.68 -35.63 -26.99
N ALA A 57 -11.59 -35.70 -26.03
CA ALA A 57 -11.77 -36.83 -25.12
C ALA A 57 -13.19 -36.83 -24.54
N GLU A 58 -13.77 -38.01 -24.36
CA GLU A 58 -15.07 -38.22 -23.72
C GLU A 58 -14.91 -39.24 -22.57
N GLY A 59 -15.62 -39.00 -21.46
CA GLY A 59 -15.51 -39.82 -20.23
C GLY A 59 -14.44 -39.31 -19.24
N PRO A 60 -14.55 -39.68 -17.95
CA PRO A 60 -13.79 -39.06 -16.85
C PRO A 60 -12.26 -39.23 -16.98
N ASP A 61 -11.78 -40.45 -17.23
CA ASP A 61 -10.33 -40.74 -17.26
C ASP A 61 -9.63 -40.18 -18.51
N ALA A 62 -10.30 -40.28 -19.67
CA ALA A 62 -9.80 -39.73 -20.92
C ALA A 62 -9.81 -38.19 -20.89
N ALA A 63 -10.87 -37.58 -20.34
CA ALA A 63 -10.94 -36.13 -20.14
C ALA A 63 -9.88 -35.64 -19.17
N LEU A 64 -9.64 -36.34 -18.06
CA LEU A 64 -8.59 -35.99 -17.10
C LEU A 64 -7.19 -36.06 -17.75
N SER A 65 -6.92 -37.11 -18.52
CA SER A 65 -5.65 -37.29 -19.24
C SER A 65 -5.45 -36.23 -20.34
N ALA A 66 -6.53 -35.83 -21.03
CA ALA A 66 -6.48 -34.71 -21.97
C ALA A 66 -6.26 -33.37 -21.26
N LEU A 67 -6.94 -33.16 -20.12
CA LEU A 67 -6.82 -31.95 -19.31
C LEU A 67 -5.40 -31.79 -18.76
N GLN A 68 -4.78 -32.85 -18.22
CA GLN A 68 -3.39 -32.80 -17.76
C GLN A 68 -2.40 -32.44 -18.86
N ARG A 69 -2.66 -32.82 -20.11
CA ARG A 69 -1.81 -32.49 -21.27
C ARG A 69 -2.03 -31.07 -21.80
N LEU A 70 -3.28 -30.63 -21.87
CA LEU A 70 -3.66 -29.38 -22.54
C LEU A 70 -3.71 -28.17 -21.59
N LEU A 71 -4.00 -28.38 -20.31
CA LEU A 71 -4.12 -27.31 -19.33
C LEU A 71 -2.84 -26.49 -19.17
N PRO A 72 -1.62 -27.07 -19.13
CA PRO A 72 -0.39 -26.28 -19.05
C PRO A 72 -0.24 -25.30 -20.22
N GLN A 73 -0.66 -25.69 -21.43
CA GLN A 73 -0.61 -24.84 -22.62
C GLN A 73 -1.62 -23.70 -22.52
N ALA A 74 -2.84 -23.99 -22.06
CA ALA A 74 -3.84 -22.95 -21.82
C ALA A 74 -3.39 -21.95 -20.75
N LEU A 75 -2.77 -22.42 -19.67
CA LEU A 75 -2.20 -21.58 -18.61
C LEU A 75 -1.01 -20.75 -19.09
N GLU A 76 -0.22 -21.25 -20.05
CA GLU A 76 0.88 -20.48 -20.67
C GLU A 76 0.34 -19.33 -21.53
N ARG A 77 -0.70 -19.59 -22.34
CA ARG A 77 -1.39 -18.55 -23.11
C ARG A 77 -1.97 -17.47 -22.19
N TRP A 78 -2.63 -17.89 -21.12
CA TRP A 78 -3.15 -16.97 -20.10
C TRP A 78 -2.03 -16.14 -19.47
N ARG A 79 -0.89 -16.76 -19.11
CA ARG A 79 0.29 -16.05 -18.56
C ARG A 79 0.86 -15.04 -19.55
N ARG A 80 0.91 -15.36 -20.84
CA ARG A 80 1.39 -14.45 -21.89
C ARG A 80 0.45 -13.26 -22.08
N ILE A 81 -0.86 -13.49 -22.16
CA ILE A 81 -1.86 -12.40 -22.18
C ILE A 81 -1.69 -11.51 -20.95
N HIS A 82 -1.56 -12.12 -19.76
CA HIS A 82 -1.39 -11.38 -18.52
C HIS A 82 -0.10 -10.55 -18.51
N HIS A 83 1.02 -11.09 -18.99
CA HIS A 83 2.28 -10.38 -19.11
C HIS A 83 2.18 -9.21 -20.09
N LEU A 84 1.57 -9.40 -21.27
CA LEU A 84 1.37 -8.32 -22.25
C LEU A 84 0.51 -7.18 -21.67
N ASN A 85 -0.57 -7.54 -20.96
CA ASN A 85 -1.45 -6.57 -20.32
C ASN A 85 -0.77 -5.82 -19.15
N GLN A 86 0.04 -6.49 -18.32
CA GLN A 86 0.67 -5.85 -17.16
C GLN A 86 1.97 -5.13 -17.50
N ALA A 87 2.84 -5.75 -18.30
CA ALA A 87 4.12 -5.17 -18.68
C ALA A 87 3.91 -4.19 -19.84
N ALA A 88 3.69 -4.68 -21.06
CA ALA A 88 3.73 -3.84 -22.26
C ALA A 88 2.66 -2.72 -22.24
N ILE A 89 1.38 -3.06 -22.02
CA ILE A 89 0.33 -2.03 -21.94
C ILE A 89 0.53 -1.10 -20.74
N GLY A 90 0.99 -1.63 -19.61
CA GLY A 90 1.33 -0.82 -18.44
C GLY A 90 2.44 0.20 -18.73
N GLU A 91 3.49 -0.19 -19.47
CA GLU A 91 4.56 0.71 -19.89
C GLU A 91 4.06 1.81 -20.82
N ILE A 92 3.23 1.45 -21.80
CA ILE A 92 2.61 2.40 -22.73
C ILE A 92 1.75 3.40 -21.95
N ASN A 93 0.90 2.94 -21.04
CA ASN A 93 0.08 3.81 -20.20
C ASN A 93 0.91 4.78 -19.34
N HIS A 94 2.04 4.32 -18.81
CA HIS A 94 2.97 5.18 -18.08
C HIS A 94 3.66 6.24 -18.96
N GLU A 95 3.97 5.92 -20.21
CA GLU A 95 4.50 6.90 -21.18
C GLU A 95 3.41 7.90 -21.61
N LEU A 96 2.19 7.43 -21.88
CA LEU A 96 1.03 8.27 -22.19
C LEU A 96 0.79 9.30 -21.07
N GLU A 97 0.79 8.84 -19.83
CA GLU A 97 0.61 9.73 -18.66
C GLU A 97 1.79 10.71 -18.53
N ARG A 98 3.04 10.27 -18.77
CA ARG A 98 4.20 11.17 -18.74
C ARG A 98 4.10 12.29 -19.78
N GLU A 99 3.71 11.96 -21.02
CA GLU A 99 3.53 12.97 -22.07
C GLU A 99 2.36 13.91 -21.77
N ARG A 100 1.26 13.39 -21.20
CA ARG A 100 0.15 14.21 -20.71
C ARG A 100 0.63 15.22 -19.68
N LEU A 101 1.41 14.78 -18.69
CA LEU A 101 1.92 15.63 -17.62
C LEU A 101 2.93 16.67 -18.12
N ARG A 102 3.83 16.29 -19.03
CA ARG A 102 4.78 17.21 -19.68
C ARG A 102 4.07 18.33 -20.41
N HIS A 103 3.05 17.98 -21.21
CA HIS A 103 2.24 18.99 -21.90
C HIS A 103 1.51 19.89 -20.91
N ARG A 104 0.88 19.30 -19.90
CA ARG A 104 0.17 20.04 -18.84
C ARG A 104 1.08 21.01 -18.09
N GLU A 105 2.34 20.65 -17.87
CA GLU A 105 3.32 21.55 -17.24
C GLU A 105 3.59 22.78 -18.12
N VAL A 106 3.70 22.61 -19.45
CA VAL A 106 3.88 23.72 -20.40
C VAL A 106 2.64 24.62 -20.42
N GLU A 107 1.43 24.05 -20.42
CA GLU A 107 0.17 24.80 -20.30
C GLU A 107 0.12 25.65 -19.03
N LEU A 108 0.53 25.10 -17.89
CA LEU A 108 0.55 25.83 -16.63
C LEU A 108 1.55 26.99 -16.66
N ARG A 109 2.74 26.78 -17.22
CA ARG A 109 3.74 27.84 -17.38
C ARG A 109 3.30 28.92 -18.37
N HIS A 110 2.56 28.55 -19.41
CA HIS A 110 1.94 29.50 -20.35
C HIS A 110 0.87 30.35 -19.66
N ALA A 111 -0.02 29.74 -18.88
CA ALA A 111 -1.03 30.46 -18.09
C ALA A 111 -0.41 31.45 -17.08
N GLU A 112 0.83 31.21 -16.66
CA GLU A 112 1.63 32.11 -15.79
C GLU A 112 2.41 33.18 -16.57
N GLY A 113 2.28 33.24 -17.90
CA GLY A 113 2.98 34.17 -18.77
C GLY A 113 4.47 33.87 -18.96
N ARG A 114 4.93 32.66 -18.62
CA ARG A 114 6.36 32.26 -18.68
C ARG A 114 6.76 31.61 -20.00
N VAL A 115 5.80 31.27 -20.86
CA VAL A 115 6.01 30.52 -22.11
C VAL A 115 5.21 31.21 -23.22
N THR A 116 5.77 31.27 -24.43
CA THR A 116 5.12 31.86 -25.60
C THR A 116 4.13 30.89 -26.26
N ASP A 117 3.18 31.42 -27.03
CA ASP A 117 2.21 30.60 -27.80
C ASP A 117 2.90 29.63 -28.76
N ALA A 118 4.02 30.04 -29.37
CA ALA A 118 4.81 29.19 -30.26
C ALA A 118 5.40 27.97 -29.52
N ALA A 119 5.88 28.16 -28.29
CA ALA A 119 6.42 27.07 -27.47
C ALA A 119 5.30 26.13 -26.97
N LEU A 120 4.10 26.64 -26.70
CA LEU A 120 2.93 25.83 -26.40
C LEU A 120 2.51 24.99 -27.61
N GLY A 121 2.45 25.59 -28.81
CA GLY A 121 2.17 24.89 -30.06
C GLY A 121 3.20 23.79 -30.38
N ALA A 122 4.49 24.06 -30.17
CA ALA A 122 5.53 23.05 -30.33
C ALA A 122 5.43 21.90 -29.30
N SER A 123 5.01 22.19 -28.06
CA SER A 123 4.72 21.17 -27.05
C SER A 123 3.55 20.27 -27.47
N LEU A 124 2.49 20.85 -28.01
CA LEU A 124 1.33 20.13 -28.53
C LEU A 124 1.72 19.20 -29.70
N ALA A 125 2.45 19.72 -30.68
CA ALA A 125 2.90 18.93 -31.84
C ALA A 125 3.80 17.75 -31.43
N ARG A 126 4.73 17.95 -30.48
CA ARG A 126 5.56 16.86 -29.94
C ARG A 126 4.74 15.80 -29.22
N ARG A 127 3.78 16.23 -28.39
CA ARG A 127 2.88 15.32 -27.68
C ARG A 127 2.10 14.49 -28.69
N ASP A 128 1.50 15.12 -29.70
CA ASP A 128 0.64 14.43 -30.66
C ASP A 128 1.44 13.45 -31.54
N ALA A 129 2.68 13.78 -31.92
CA ALA A 129 3.59 12.83 -32.59
C ALA A 129 3.88 11.61 -31.71
N ARG A 130 4.22 11.82 -30.43
CA ARG A 130 4.51 10.72 -29.50
C ARG A 130 3.27 9.88 -29.18
N LEU A 131 2.09 10.51 -29.08
CA LEU A 131 0.83 9.80 -28.91
C LEU A 131 0.50 8.92 -30.13
N ALA A 132 0.83 9.36 -31.35
CA ALA A 132 0.65 8.54 -32.54
C ALA A 132 1.54 7.28 -32.52
N GLU A 133 2.82 7.43 -32.12
CA GLU A 133 3.74 6.30 -31.93
C GLU A 133 3.23 5.31 -30.87
N LEU A 134 2.86 5.82 -29.67
CA LEU A 134 2.36 4.97 -28.57
C LEU A 134 1.04 4.27 -28.91
N ARG A 135 0.18 4.89 -29.72
CA ARG A 135 -1.04 4.25 -30.24
C ARG A 135 -0.73 3.11 -31.19
N GLU A 136 0.32 3.23 -32.00
CA GLU A 136 0.77 2.13 -32.87
C GLU A 136 1.31 0.95 -32.04
N GLU A 137 2.17 1.24 -31.06
CA GLU A 137 2.68 0.23 -30.12
C GLU A 137 1.52 -0.46 -29.38
N TYR A 138 0.54 0.30 -28.90
CA TYR A 138 -0.65 -0.25 -28.24
C TYR A 138 -1.45 -1.17 -29.17
N ARG A 139 -1.70 -0.73 -30.41
CA ARG A 139 -2.42 -1.53 -31.41
C ARG A 139 -1.70 -2.85 -31.72
N HIS A 140 -0.37 -2.84 -31.80
CA HIS A 140 0.41 -4.05 -32.01
C HIS A 140 0.25 -5.04 -30.84
N VAL A 141 0.38 -4.56 -29.61
CA VAL A 141 0.22 -5.40 -28.41
C VAL A 141 -1.22 -5.93 -28.28
N GLU A 142 -2.22 -5.11 -28.57
CA GLU A 142 -3.63 -5.51 -28.55
C GLU A 142 -3.94 -6.56 -29.62
N ALA A 143 -3.34 -6.43 -30.81
CA ALA A 143 -3.46 -7.45 -31.86
C ALA A 143 -2.86 -8.80 -31.45
N GLU A 144 -1.70 -8.80 -30.78
CA GLU A 144 -1.07 -10.01 -30.23
C GLU A 144 -1.95 -10.66 -29.15
N VAL A 145 -2.48 -9.86 -28.21
CA VAL A 145 -3.41 -10.34 -27.19
C VAL A 145 -4.67 -10.95 -27.83
N ALA A 146 -5.24 -10.29 -28.83
CA ALA A 146 -6.43 -10.76 -29.53
C ALA A 146 -6.17 -12.04 -30.33
N GLU A 147 -4.95 -12.25 -30.84
CA GLU A 147 -4.56 -13.50 -31.50
C GLU A 147 -4.50 -14.67 -30.50
N ILE A 148 -3.83 -14.46 -29.35
CA ILE A 148 -3.72 -15.47 -28.30
C ILE A 148 -5.10 -15.79 -27.71
N ASP A 149 -5.96 -14.78 -27.50
CA ASP A 149 -7.33 -14.99 -27.00
C ASP A 149 -8.19 -15.77 -27.98
N ARG A 150 -8.08 -15.48 -29.29
CA ARG A 150 -8.75 -16.26 -30.36
C ARG A 150 -8.29 -17.71 -30.36
N GLU A 151 -6.99 -17.96 -30.17
CA GLU A 151 -6.48 -19.31 -30.03
C GLU A 151 -7.06 -20.01 -28.78
N ASP A 152 -7.08 -19.31 -27.65
CA ASP A 152 -7.54 -19.88 -26.39
C ASP A 152 -9.04 -20.19 -26.39
N ALA A 153 -9.85 -19.34 -27.02
CA ALA A 153 -11.29 -19.52 -27.19
C ALA A 153 -11.70 -20.80 -27.96
N ARG A 154 -10.76 -21.43 -28.68
CA ARG A 154 -10.96 -22.73 -29.34
C ARG A 154 -11.04 -23.89 -28.35
N TRP A 155 -10.46 -23.75 -27.15
CA TRP A 155 -10.34 -24.83 -26.18
C TRP A 155 -11.38 -24.67 -25.08
N ARG A 156 -12.35 -25.58 -25.03
CA ARG A 156 -13.48 -25.53 -24.09
C ARG A 156 -13.58 -26.84 -23.32
N PHE A 157 -13.97 -26.73 -22.06
CA PHE A 157 -14.28 -27.84 -21.18
C PHE A 157 -15.77 -27.85 -20.90
N VAL A 158 -16.41 -29.00 -21.09
CA VAL A 158 -17.87 -29.16 -20.95
C VAL A 158 -18.12 -30.25 -19.94
N ILE A 159 -18.94 -29.96 -18.93
CA ILE A 159 -19.42 -30.94 -17.96
C ILE A 159 -20.86 -31.27 -18.33
N VAL A 160 -21.12 -32.55 -18.62
CA VAL A 160 -22.46 -33.06 -18.92
C VAL A 160 -22.89 -33.95 -17.76
N GLU A 161 -23.92 -33.53 -17.03
CA GLU A 161 -24.51 -34.35 -15.97
C GLU A 161 -25.56 -35.29 -16.56
N PRO A 162 -25.58 -36.59 -16.18
CA PRO A 162 -26.45 -37.59 -16.81
C PRO A 162 -27.96 -37.34 -16.64
N THR A 163 -28.37 -36.59 -15.62
CA THR A 163 -29.78 -36.44 -15.21
C THR A 163 -30.47 -35.18 -15.73
N HIS A 164 -29.74 -34.11 -16.03
CA HIS A 164 -30.32 -32.80 -16.41
C HIS A 164 -29.74 -32.19 -17.70
N GLY A 165 -28.87 -32.91 -18.41
CA GLY A 165 -28.57 -32.62 -19.82
C GLY A 165 -27.55 -31.52 -20.11
N ARG A 166 -27.11 -30.69 -19.15
CA ARG A 166 -25.91 -29.81 -19.18
C ARG A 166 -25.84 -29.01 -17.86
N PHE A 167 -24.65 -28.84 -17.30
CA PHE A 167 -24.45 -27.91 -16.18
C PHE A 167 -23.60 -26.72 -16.65
N ALA A 168 -24.06 -25.49 -16.43
CA ALA A 168 -23.27 -24.28 -16.64
C ALA A 168 -22.39 -24.05 -15.39
N PRO A 169 -21.06 -24.14 -15.48
CA PRO A 169 -20.20 -24.08 -14.29
C PRO A 169 -19.91 -22.64 -13.80
N VAL A 170 -20.42 -21.60 -14.46
CA VAL A 170 -20.13 -20.19 -14.13
C VAL A 170 -21.29 -19.52 -13.38
N ARG A 171 -22.55 -19.86 -13.67
CA ARG A 171 -23.76 -19.42 -12.95
C ARG A 171 -24.83 -20.51 -12.99
N GLN A 172 -25.46 -20.81 -11.86
CA GLN A 172 -26.56 -21.80 -11.77
C GLN A 172 -27.87 -21.33 -12.44
N THR A 173 -27.96 -20.07 -12.86
CA THR A 173 -29.19 -19.42 -13.33
C THR A 173 -29.32 -19.26 -14.84
N GLU A 174 -28.28 -19.58 -15.62
CA GLU A 174 -28.30 -19.42 -17.09
C GLU A 174 -27.74 -20.68 -17.77
N PRO A 175 -28.44 -21.27 -18.75
CA PRO A 175 -27.92 -22.40 -19.52
C PRO A 175 -26.91 -21.92 -20.60
N ASP A 176 -25.88 -22.73 -20.85
CA ASP A 176 -24.99 -22.70 -22.03
C ASP A 176 -23.77 -21.72 -22.08
N GLU A 177 -23.20 -21.25 -20.97
CA GLU A 177 -21.83 -20.69 -21.03
C GLU A 177 -20.75 -21.77 -20.84
N PHE A 178 -20.08 -22.13 -21.93
CA PHE A 178 -18.97 -23.10 -21.93
C PHE A 178 -17.74 -22.54 -21.20
N MET A 179 -17.15 -23.32 -20.30
CA MET A 179 -15.91 -22.93 -19.63
C MET A 179 -14.72 -23.05 -20.61
N ARG A 180 -13.92 -22.00 -20.74
CA ARG A 180 -12.64 -22.06 -21.46
C ARG A 180 -11.63 -22.87 -20.66
N LEU A 181 -10.75 -23.58 -21.36
CA LEU A 181 -9.71 -24.36 -20.69
C LEU A 181 -8.80 -23.50 -19.80
N SER A 182 -8.57 -22.24 -20.16
CA SER A 182 -7.80 -21.26 -19.40
C SER A 182 -8.48 -20.77 -18.11
N GLN A 183 -9.80 -20.92 -17.99
CA GLN A 183 -10.54 -20.61 -16.76
C GLN A 183 -10.35 -21.69 -15.69
N ILE A 184 -9.92 -22.90 -16.10
CA ILE A 184 -9.57 -23.96 -15.15
C ILE A 184 -8.23 -23.60 -14.51
N VAL A 185 -8.26 -23.24 -13.23
CA VAL A 185 -7.03 -22.96 -12.48
C VAL A 185 -6.26 -24.25 -12.19
N ARG A 186 -6.99 -25.33 -11.87
CA ARG A 186 -6.41 -26.63 -11.51
C ARG A 186 -7.45 -27.74 -11.65
N ALA A 187 -6.99 -28.92 -12.02
CA ALA A 187 -7.76 -30.16 -11.93
C ALA A 187 -7.06 -31.14 -10.99
N VAL A 188 -7.81 -31.69 -10.03
CA VAL A 188 -7.29 -32.64 -9.04
C VAL A 188 -8.21 -33.86 -8.99
N PRO A 189 -7.71 -35.08 -9.26
CA PRO A 189 -8.50 -36.29 -9.13
C PRO A 189 -8.64 -36.68 -7.65
N ALA A 190 -9.52 -36.00 -6.92
CA ALA A 190 -9.60 -36.11 -5.46
C ALA A 190 -9.83 -37.53 -4.94
N ASN A 191 -10.55 -38.36 -5.71
CA ASN A 191 -10.87 -39.74 -5.35
C ASN A 191 -9.68 -40.70 -5.53
N ASP A 192 -8.73 -40.37 -6.40
CA ASP A 192 -7.55 -41.18 -6.71
C ASP A 192 -6.35 -40.82 -5.82
N LEU A 193 -6.47 -39.77 -5.00
CA LEU A 193 -5.40 -39.33 -4.12
C LEU A 193 -5.39 -40.14 -2.82
N ASP A 194 -4.23 -40.76 -2.57
CA ASP A 194 -3.84 -41.25 -1.25
C ASP A 194 -3.59 -40.08 -0.27
N LEU A 195 -3.28 -40.40 0.99
CA LEU A 195 -3.04 -39.39 2.02
C LEU A 195 -1.89 -38.43 1.63
N ALA A 196 -0.82 -38.95 1.05
CA ALA A 196 0.34 -38.15 0.64
C ALA A 196 -0.03 -37.18 -0.48
N GLY A 197 -0.81 -37.63 -1.48
CA GLY A 197 -1.33 -36.80 -2.56
C GLY A 197 -2.27 -35.70 -2.06
N ARG A 198 -3.16 -36.02 -1.11
CA ARG A 198 -4.04 -35.02 -0.45
C ARG A 198 -3.22 -33.96 0.29
N LEU A 199 -2.20 -34.38 1.04
CA LEU A 199 -1.27 -33.46 1.72
C LEU A 199 -0.48 -32.61 0.72
N GLY A 200 -0.01 -33.20 -0.38
CA GLY A 200 0.68 -32.48 -1.45
C GLY A 200 -0.20 -31.40 -2.07
N VAL A 201 -1.47 -31.70 -2.36
CA VAL A 201 -2.44 -30.70 -2.82
C VAL A 201 -2.62 -29.61 -1.77
N TYR A 202 -2.82 -29.96 -0.50
CA TYR A 202 -2.97 -29.00 0.59
C TYR A 202 -1.79 -28.02 0.70
N PHE A 203 -0.55 -28.51 0.73
CA PHE A 203 0.63 -27.64 0.80
C PHE A 203 0.84 -26.82 -0.48
N SER A 204 0.51 -27.38 -1.65
CA SER A 204 0.57 -26.60 -2.89
C SER A 204 -0.43 -25.44 -2.93
N ARG A 205 -1.60 -25.58 -2.27
CA ARG A 205 -2.56 -24.48 -2.12
C ARG A 205 -2.02 -23.38 -1.21
N TRP A 206 -1.28 -23.74 -0.16
CA TRP A 206 -0.56 -22.75 0.63
C TRP A 206 0.50 -22.03 -0.20
N GLY A 207 1.25 -22.73 -1.07
CA GLY A 207 2.20 -22.10 -1.98
C GLY A 207 1.54 -21.08 -2.92
N GLU A 208 0.42 -21.44 -3.55
CA GLU A 208 -0.36 -20.54 -4.41
C GLU A 208 -0.92 -19.36 -3.61
N PHE A 209 -1.47 -19.61 -2.43
CA PHE A 209 -2.05 -18.57 -1.58
C PHE A 209 -0.99 -17.57 -1.10
N LEU A 210 0.19 -18.03 -0.69
CA LEU A 210 1.24 -17.16 -0.14
C LEU A 210 2.04 -16.42 -1.21
N GLY A 211 2.27 -17.04 -2.38
CA GLY A 211 3.11 -16.49 -3.45
C GLY A 211 2.34 -15.87 -4.62
N GLY A 212 1.05 -16.17 -4.76
CA GLY A 212 0.22 -15.71 -5.86
C GLY A 212 -0.25 -14.27 -5.73
N GLN A 213 -0.66 -13.70 -6.87
CA GLN A 213 -1.35 -12.42 -6.96
C GLN A 213 -2.86 -12.58 -6.67
N PRO A 214 -3.53 -11.54 -6.13
CA PRO A 214 -4.97 -11.57 -5.92
C PRO A 214 -5.73 -11.60 -7.25
N ARG A 215 -6.86 -12.32 -7.26
CA ARG A 215 -7.81 -12.45 -8.38
C ARG A 215 -9.22 -12.16 -7.89
N GLU A 216 -10.14 -11.89 -8.83
CA GLU A 216 -11.57 -11.69 -8.53
C GLU A 216 -11.81 -10.75 -7.34
N ALA A 217 -11.13 -9.60 -7.34
CA ALA A 217 -11.20 -8.62 -6.27
C ALA A 217 -10.96 -9.20 -4.86
N ASN A 218 -9.94 -10.06 -4.72
CA ASN A 218 -9.52 -10.80 -3.51
C ASN A 218 -10.39 -11.99 -3.10
N THR A 219 -11.39 -12.36 -3.89
CA THR A 219 -12.17 -13.58 -3.62
C THR A 219 -11.49 -14.86 -4.15
N ALA A 220 -10.39 -14.70 -4.91
CA ALA A 220 -9.56 -15.82 -5.39
C ALA A 220 -8.09 -15.42 -5.51
N GLY A 221 -7.21 -16.40 -5.75
CA GLY A 221 -5.76 -16.15 -5.94
C GLY A 221 -4.95 -16.11 -4.64
N GLY A 222 -3.81 -15.43 -4.69
CA GLY A 222 -2.89 -15.31 -3.56
C GLY A 222 -2.89 -13.93 -2.90
N VAL A 223 -2.22 -13.86 -1.74
CA VAL A 223 -2.17 -12.69 -0.86
C VAL A 223 -0.76 -12.13 -0.73
N PHE A 224 0.14 -12.44 -1.67
CA PHE A 224 1.54 -12.02 -1.60
C PHE A 224 1.72 -10.50 -1.39
N PRO A 225 1.06 -9.61 -2.17
CA PRO A 225 1.18 -8.16 -1.96
C PRO A 225 0.69 -7.74 -0.57
N VAL A 226 -0.30 -8.44 -0.03
CA VAL A 226 -0.90 -8.19 1.30
C VAL A 226 0.09 -8.54 2.41
N ILE A 227 0.75 -9.69 2.31
CA ILE A 227 1.80 -10.12 3.24
C ILE A 227 2.95 -9.13 3.20
N PHE A 228 3.44 -8.84 1.99
CA PHE A 228 4.61 -7.99 1.79
C PHE A 228 4.39 -6.61 2.41
N CYS A 229 3.26 -5.96 2.10
CA CYS A 229 2.97 -4.63 2.61
C CYS A 229 2.73 -4.62 4.13
N THR A 230 2.12 -5.67 4.70
CA THR A 230 1.92 -5.79 6.16
C THR A 230 3.26 -5.88 6.89
N VAL A 231 4.18 -6.72 6.39
CA VAL A 231 5.53 -6.86 6.96
C VAL A 231 6.34 -5.58 6.75
N LEU A 232 6.32 -5.00 5.54
CA LEU A 232 7.02 -3.76 5.22
C LEU A 232 6.59 -2.62 6.14
N LEU A 233 5.28 -2.45 6.34
CA LEU A 233 4.74 -1.40 7.19
C LEU A 233 5.18 -1.57 8.64
N THR A 234 5.19 -2.81 9.14
CA THR A 234 5.67 -3.14 10.49
C THR A 234 7.16 -2.81 10.66
N ILE A 235 7.98 -3.15 9.66
CA ILE A 235 9.42 -2.84 9.66
C ILE A 235 9.64 -1.32 9.60
N LEU A 236 8.96 -0.62 8.68
CA LEU A 236 9.09 0.81 8.51
C LEU A 236 8.66 1.57 9.77
N LEU A 237 7.57 1.11 10.41
CA LEU A 237 7.15 1.60 11.71
C LEU A 237 8.24 1.42 12.76
N SER A 238 8.86 0.23 12.85
CA SER A 238 9.95 -0.01 13.79
C SER A 238 11.13 0.93 13.56
N ILE A 239 11.54 1.13 12.30
CA ILE A 239 12.71 1.94 11.94
C ILE A 239 12.48 3.41 12.30
N VAL A 240 11.25 3.91 12.18
CA VAL A 240 10.94 5.33 12.43
C VAL A 240 10.56 5.56 13.90
N VAL A 241 9.66 4.75 14.45
CA VAL A 241 9.06 4.98 15.77
C VAL A 241 10.00 4.64 16.90
N VAL A 242 10.76 3.54 16.79
CA VAL A 242 11.62 3.10 17.89
C VAL A 242 12.71 4.14 18.19
N PRO A 243 13.50 4.62 17.21
CA PRO A 243 14.51 5.64 17.49
C PRO A 243 13.89 6.94 18.01
N LEU A 244 12.79 7.40 17.40
CA LEU A 244 12.13 8.63 17.82
C LEU A 244 11.59 8.55 19.25
N GLY A 245 10.94 7.44 19.60
CA GLY A 245 10.41 7.19 20.94
C GLY A 245 11.52 7.07 21.99
N VAL A 246 12.63 6.40 21.66
CA VAL A 246 13.79 6.29 22.53
C VAL A 246 14.44 7.64 22.78
N ILE A 247 14.62 8.45 21.73
CA ILE A 247 15.19 9.80 21.84
C ILE A 247 14.28 10.69 22.69
N ALA A 248 12.97 10.65 22.45
CA ALA A 248 11.99 11.43 23.21
C ALA A 248 12.01 11.05 24.70
N ALA A 249 11.96 9.76 25.03
CA ALA A 249 12.02 9.28 26.41
C ALA A 249 13.38 9.60 27.08
N LEU A 250 14.48 9.45 26.36
CA LEU A 250 15.81 9.81 26.84
C LEU A 250 15.89 11.31 27.17
N TYR A 251 15.37 12.17 26.30
CA TYR A 251 15.31 13.60 26.55
C TYR A 251 14.43 13.93 27.76
N LEU A 252 13.22 13.37 27.83
CA LEU A 252 12.26 13.61 28.93
C LEU A 252 12.81 13.15 30.28
N ARG A 253 13.59 12.06 30.30
CA ARG A 253 14.11 11.48 31.53
C ARG A 253 15.44 12.07 31.97
N GLU A 254 16.40 12.21 31.06
CA GLU A 254 17.76 12.59 31.41
C GLU A 254 17.98 14.10 31.27
N TYR A 255 17.42 14.77 30.25
CA TYR A 255 17.72 16.18 29.98
C TYR A 255 16.66 17.17 30.47
N ALA A 256 15.39 16.79 30.44
CA ALA A 256 14.31 17.71 30.74
C ALA A 256 14.23 18.02 32.26
N LYS A 257 14.15 19.33 32.59
CA LYS A 257 13.94 19.77 33.97
C LYS A 257 12.49 19.58 34.36
N GLN A 258 12.24 19.02 35.55
CA GLN A 258 10.88 18.84 36.07
C GLN A 258 10.15 20.18 36.15
N GLY A 259 8.92 20.21 35.64
CA GLY A 259 8.10 21.41 35.56
C GLY A 259 6.77 21.14 34.85
N LEU A 260 5.94 22.18 34.74
CA LEU A 260 4.60 22.08 34.14
C LEU A 260 4.64 21.54 32.71
N ILE A 261 5.63 21.94 31.90
CA ILE A 261 5.76 21.51 30.50
C ILE A 261 6.03 20.01 30.41
N VAL A 262 7.01 19.49 31.16
CA VAL A 262 7.34 18.05 31.15
C VAL A 262 6.19 17.22 31.68
N SER A 263 5.50 17.70 32.73
CA SER A 263 4.30 17.05 33.25
C SER A 263 3.19 17.01 32.20
N ALA A 264 2.92 18.13 31.52
CA ALA A 264 1.92 18.21 30.46
C ALA A 264 2.25 17.28 29.27
N VAL A 265 3.51 17.22 28.84
CA VAL A 265 3.95 16.30 27.77
C VAL A 265 3.73 14.85 28.18
N ARG A 266 4.08 14.48 29.41
CA ARG A 266 3.87 13.11 29.93
C ARG A 266 2.39 12.74 30.01
N VAL A 267 1.55 13.67 30.48
CA VAL A 267 0.08 13.49 30.47
C VAL A 267 -0.43 13.32 29.04
N ALA A 268 0.05 14.14 28.09
CA ALA A 268 -0.33 14.03 26.69
C ALA A 268 0.08 12.68 26.08
N VAL A 269 1.31 12.21 26.33
CA VAL A 269 1.78 10.89 25.87
C VAL A 269 0.91 9.78 26.44
N ASN A 270 0.61 9.80 27.73
CA ASN A 270 -0.26 8.80 28.36
C ASN A 270 -1.69 8.86 27.81
N ASN A 271 -2.24 10.05 27.58
CA ASN A 271 -3.57 10.22 27.00
C ASN A 271 -3.63 9.73 25.55
N LEU A 272 -2.59 9.99 24.75
CA LEU A 272 -2.47 9.50 23.37
C LEU A 272 -2.52 7.97 23.31
N ALA A 273 -1.90 7.28 24.27
CA ALA A 273 -1.98 5.82 24.35
C ALA A 273 -3.42 5.30 24.58
N GLY A 274 -4.30 6.12 25.16
CA GLY A 274 -5.71 5.80 25.42
C GLY A 274 -6.69 6.20 24.31
N VAL A 275 -6.26 6.95 23.30
CA VAL A 275 -7.13 7.38 22.19
C VAL A 275 -7.50 6.19 21.29
N PRO A 276 -8.79 5.98 20.94
CA PRO A 276 -9.20 4.92 20.03
C PRO A 276 -8.53 5.04 18.65
N SER A 277 -8.10 3.92 18.07
CA SER A 277 -7.30 3.92 16.84
C SER A 277 -8.02 4.50 15.61
N ILE A 278 -9.35 4.44 15.58
CA ILE A 278 -10.15 5.07 14.52
C ILE A 278 -9.99 6.59 14.49
N VAL A 279 -9.80 7.23 15.65
CA VAL A 279 -9.61 8.68 15.74
C VAL A 279 -8.29 9.08 15.08
N TYR A 280 -7.24 8.29 15.26
CA TYR A 280 -5.97 8.48 14.54
C TYR A 280 -6.16 8.33 13.03
N GLY A 281 -6.99 7.39 12.56
CA GLY A 281 -7.30 7.24 11.15
C GLY A 281 -8.00 8.45 10.54
N VAL A 282 -9.02 8.98 11.23
CA VAL A 282 -9.73 10.19 10.79
C VAL A 282 -8.79 11.41 10.81
N PHE A 283 -7.98 11.54 11.87
CA PHE A 283 -6.96 12.57 11.95
C PHE A 283 -5.95 12.45 10.80
N GLY A 284 -5.44 11.25 10.52
CA GLY A 284 -4.50 11.00 9.44
C GLY A 284 -5.08 11.36 8.08
N LEU A 285 -6.35 11.00 7.81
CA LEU A 285 -7.01 11.35 6.56
C LEU A 285 -7.18 12.87 6.42
N GLY A 286 -7.70 13.54 7.45
CA GLY A 286 -7.95 14.98 7.40
C GLY A 286 -6.69 15.84 7.40
N PHE A 287 -5.73 15.50 8.27
CA PHE A 287 -4.49 16.26 8.42
C PHE A 287 -3.45 15.86 7.36
N PHE A 288 -3.11 14.57 7.23
CA PHE A 288 -2.06 14.17 6.32
C PHE A 288 -2.50 14.18 4.85
N CYS A 289 -3.64 13.57 4.50
CA CYS A 289 -4.05 13.55 3.09
C CYS A 289 -4.65 14.90 2.66
N TYR A 290 -5.71 15.36 3.33
CA TYR A 290 -6.49 16.51 2.85
C TYR A 290 -5.86 17.88 3.14
N THR A 291 -5.00 17.98 4.16
CA THR A 291 -4.31 19.24 4.49
C THR A 291 -2.89 19.24 3.94
N LEU A 292 -2.01 18.38 4.46
CA LEU A 292 -0.59 18.38 4.11
C LEU A 292 -0.35 17.87 2.68
N GLY A 293 -0.94 16.74 2.31
CA GLY A 293 -0.81 16.12 1.00
C GLY A 293 -1.38 16.99 -0.12
N ARG A 294 -2.56 17.57 0.10
CA ARG A 294 -3.13 18.58 -0.80
C ARG A 294 -2.23 19.81 -0.93
N TYR A 295 -1.64 20.29 0.17
CA TYR A 295 -0.70 21.41 0.13
C TYR A 295 0.55 21.06 -0.70
N ILE A 296 1.13 19.86 -0.51
CA ILE A 296 2.27 19.36 -1.30
C ILE A 296 1.92 19.31 -2.79
N ASP A 297 0.72 18.86 -3.14
CA ASP A 297 0.31 18.68 -4.54
C ASP A 297 -0.06 19.99 -5.23
N ALA A 298 -0.84 20.85 -4.58
CA ALA A 298 -1.50 22.00 -5.20
C ALA A 298 -1.03 23.37 -4.67
N GLY A 299 -0.26 23.40 -3.58
CA GLY A 299 0.12 24.63 -2.86
C GLY A 299 -1.02 25.23 -2.03
N PRO A 300 -0.85 26.48 -1.56
CA PRO A 300 -1.87 27.20 -0.81
C PRO A 300 -3.13 27.47 -1.64
N THR A 301 -4.31 27.25 -1.05
CA THR A 301 -5.58 27.64 -1.67
C THR A 301 -5.88 29.14 -1.52
N VAL A 302 -5.41 29.73 -0.42
CA VAL A 302 -5.48 31.16 -0.16
C VAL A 302 -4.05 31.68 -0.08
N VAL A 303 -3.71 32.60 -0.97
CA VAL A 303 -2.38 33.17 -1.08
C VAL A 303 -2.40 34.61 -0.57
N TRP A 304 -1.40 35.00 0.21
CA TRP A 304 -1.23 36.41 0.56
C TRP A 304 -0.60 37.20 -0.60
N PRO A 305 -1.03 38.45 -0.83
CA PRO A 305 -0.30 39.35 -1.72
C PRO A 305 1.17 39.41 -1.34
N LYS A 306 2.07 39.52 -2.33
CA LYS A 306 3.53 39.51 -2.11
C LYS A 306 3.96 40.56 -1.07
N SER A 307 3.32 41.72 -1.06
CA SER A 307 3.52 42.78 -0.05
C SER A 307 3.22 42.31 1.37
N ASN A 308 2.04 41.71 1.60
CA ASN A 308 1.61 41.22 2.91
C ASN A 308 2.50 40.07 3.38
N TRP A 309 2.92 39.20 2.46
CA TRP A 309 3.86 38.13 2.79
C TRP A 309 5.22 38.69 3.23
N LEU A 310 5.77 39.68 2.51
CA LEU A 310 7.02 40.36 2.89
C LEU A 310 6.90 41.06 4.25
N LEU A 311 5.80 41.76 4.51
CA LEU A 311 5.53 42.35 5.82
C LEU A 311 5.48 41.28 6.92
N GLY A 312 4.89 40.11 6.63
CA GLY A 312 4.91 38.98 7.54
C GLY A 312 6.32 38.45 7.81
N VAL A 313 7.21 38.40 6.81
CA VAL A 313 8.63 38.03 7.03
C VAL A 313 9.33 39.04 7.92
N VAL A 314 9.13 40.34 7.68
CA VAL A 314 9.68 41.40 8.56
C VAL A 314 9.13 41.24 9.98
N GLY A 315 7.82 40.99 10.12
CA GLY A 315 7.19 40.69 11.41
C GLY A 315 7.81 39.48 12.10
N LEU A 316 8.11 38.41 11.36
CA LEU A 316 8.76 37.21 11.88
C LEU A 316 10.17 37.53 12.40
N LEU A 317 10.94 38.33 11.65
CA LEU A 317 12.27 38.79 12.08
C LEU A 317 12.18 39.67 13.34
N VAL A 318 11.21 40.56 13.43
CA VAL A 318 10.99 41.41 14.62
C VAL A 318 10.60 40.56 15.83
N LEU A 319 9.68 39.60 15.67
CA LEU A 319 9.26 38.71 16.76
C LEU A 319 10.42 37.84 17.24
N THR A 320 11.20 37.26 16.33
CA THR A 320 12.36 36.43 16.68
C THR A 320 13.48 37.26 17.33
N ALA A 321 13.81 38.42 16.78
CA ALA A 321 14.79 39.33 17.39
C ALA A 321 14.34 39.79 18.78
N GLY A 322 13.07 40.18 18.93
CA GLY A 322 12.47 40.54 20.22
C GLY A 322 12.52 39.38 21.22
N ALA A 323 12.24 38.15 20.78
CA ALA A 323 12.33 36.96 21.62
C ALA A 323 13.77 36.68 22.09
N VAL A 324 14.74 36.84 21.20
CA VAL A 324 16.18 36.70 21.52
C VAL A 324 16.63 37.77 22.51
N VAL A 325 16.27 39.04 22.27
CA VAL A 325 16.60 40.15 23.17
C VAL A 325 15.96 39.96 24.53
N ALA A 326 14.66 39.62 24.58
CA ALA A 326 13.97 39.32 25.83
C ALA A 326 14.63 38.16 26.59
N GLY A 327 15.02 37.08 25.88
CA GLY A 327 15.75 35.96 26.47
C GLY A 327 17.15 36.32 26.98
N PHE A 328 17.86 37.21 26.29
CA PHE A 328 19.17 37.71 26.72
C PHE A 328 19.04 38.59 27.98
N LEU A 329 18.08 39.52 28.00
CA LEU A 329 17.78 40.39 29.13
C LEU A 329 17.20 39.65 30.33
N ALA A 330 16.58 38.48 30.11
CA ALA A 330 16.05 37.63 31.16
C ALA A 330 17.10 36.71 31.82
N ARG A 331 18.37 36.73 31.38
CA ARG A 331 19.42 35.87 31.94
C ARG A 331 19.60 36.13 33.43
N PRO A 332 19.43 35.12 34.31
CA PRO A 332 19.65 35.30 35.73
C PRO A 332 21.16 35.45 36.03
N VAL A 333 21.51 36.39 36.89
CA VAL A 333 22.87 36.53 37.41
C VAL A 333 23.15 35.38 38.39
N PRO A 334 24.26 34.63 38.23
CA PRO A 334 24.60 33.53 39.15
C PRO A 334 24.64 34.01 40.60
N GLY A 335 23.97 33.29 41.51
CA GLY A 335 23.98 33.58 42.95
C GLY A 335 22.92 34.59 43.45
N GLN A 336 22.14 35.22 42.56
CA GLN A 336 21.04 36.12 42.97
C GLN A 336 19.65 35.52 42.68
N PRO A 337 18.64 35.79 43.53
CA PRO A 337 17.27 35.37 43.25
C PRO A 337 16.75 36.06 41.97
N VAL A 338 16.04 35.30 41.13
CA VAL A 338 15.51 35.80 39.86
C VAL A 338 14.49 36.90 40.13
N ALA A 339 14.83 38.15 39.79
CA ALA A 339 13.94 39.29 39.96
C ALA A 339 12.62 39.09 39.19
N ARG A 340 11.50 39.62 39.74
CA ARG A 340 10.17 39.55 39.10
C ARG A 340 10.20 40.05 37.64
N ARG A 341 10.99 41.09 37.36
CA ARG A 341 11.22 41.64 36.01
C ARG A 341 11.85 40.61 35.05
N ALA A 342 12.89 39.90 35.48
CA ALA A 342 13.55 38.87 34.66
C ALA A 342 12.60 37.70 34.34
N ARG A 343 11.73 37.33 35.29
CA ARG A 343 10.68 36.33 35.05
C ARG A 343 9.67 36.81 34.01
N ILE A 344 9.20 38.06 34.11
CA ILE A 344 8.27 38.65 33.12
C ILE A 344 8.90 38.70 31.72
N LEU A 345 10.17 39.12 31.62
CA LEU A 345 10.93 39.14 30.35
C LEU A 345 11.11 37.74 29.74
N ALA A 346 11.32 36.72 30.57
CA ALA A 346 11.40 35.34 30.09
C ALA A 346 10.06 34.86 29.50
N TRP A 347 8.94 35.17 30.18
CA TRP A 347 7.60 34.83 29.68
C TRP A 347 7.23 35.58 28.41
N SER A 348 7.55 36.89 28.32
CA SER A 348 7.32 37.66 27.10
C SER A 348 8.17 37.14 25.93
N GLY A 349 9.44 36.77 26.19
CA GLY A 349 10.27 36.09 25.19
C GLY A 349 9.67 34.78 24.69
N GLY A 350 9.09 33.98 25.59
CA GLY A 350 8.36 32.75 25.22
C GLY A 350 7.14 33.01 24.35
N LEU A 351 6.33 34.02 24.68
CA LEU A 351 5.18 34.45 23.88
C LEU A 351 5.59 34.95 22.49
N LEU A 352 6.70 35.70 22.40
CA LEU A 352 7.25 36.15 21.12
C LEU A 352 7.73 34.97 20.25
N TRP A 353 8.35 33.94 20.84
CA TRP A 353 8.67 32.71 20.13
C TRP A 353 7.44 31.98 19.61
N LEU A 354 6.37 31.88 20.42
CA LEU A 354 5.12 31.29 19.98
C LEU A 354 4.48 32.08 18.82
N GLY A 355 4.47 33.40 18.92
CA GLY A 355 4.01 34.28 17.84
C GLY A 355 4.85 34.13 16.57
N ALA A 356 6.18 34.03 16.71
CA ALA A 356 7.08 33.78 15.59
C ALA A 356 6.79 32.45 14.91
N VAL A 357 6.60 31.36 15.67
CA VAL A 357 6.25 30.05 15.12
C VAL A 357 4.89 30.10 14.41
N ALA A 358 3.88 30.72 15.01
CA ALA A 358 2.56 30.87 14.39
C ALA A 358 2.62 31.66 13.08
N LEU A 359 3.39 32.76 13.06
CA LEU A 359 3.59 33.57 11.86
C LEU A 359 4.39 32.83 10.80
N LEU A 360 5.42 32.05 11.18
CA LEU A 360 6.17 31.20 10.27
C LEU A 360 5.26 30.16 9.59
N VAL A 361 4.40 29.50 10.37
CA VAL A 361 3.41 28.56 9.84
C VAL A 361 2.44 29.26 8.89
N ALA A 362 1.96 30.46 9.23
CA ALA A 362 1.07 31.24 8.37
C ALA A 362 1.76 31.67 7.05
N LEU A 363 3.01 32.13 7.13
CA LEU A 363 3.82 32.49 5.96
C LEU A 363 4.03 31.30 5.02
N PHE A 364 4.30 30.12 5.56
CA PHE A 364 4.40 28.90 4.78
C PHE A 364 3.03 28.54 4.17
N ALA A 365 2.01 28.44 5.00
CA ALA A 365 0.66 28.04 4.60
C ALA A 365 0.01 28.97 3.57
N ARG A 366 0.44 30.24 3.48
CA ARG A 366 -0.10 31.28 2.59
C ARG A 366 0.92 31.84 1.60
N SER A 367 2.00 31.09 1.34
CA SER A 367 3.11 31.52 0.49
C SER A 367 2.68 31.81 -0.96
N PRO A 368 2.99 33.00 -1.52
CA PRO A 368 2.74 33.29 -2.94
C PRO A 368 3.75 32.64 -3.89
N PHE A 369 4.80 32.02 -3.36
CA PHE A 369 5.91 31.48 -4.14
C PHE A 369 5.82 29.96 -4.35
N PHE A 370 4.89 29.29 -3.68
CA PHE A 370 4.73 27.84 -3.79
C PHE A 370 3.39 27.52 -4.44
N HIS A 371 3.41 26.75 -5.53
CA HIS A 371 2.23 26.39 -6.31
C HIS A 371 1.95 24.87 -6.31
N GLY A 372 2.60 24.13 -5.41
CA GLY A 372 2.53 22.66 -5.35
C GLY A 372 3.55 21.99 -6.27
N PHE A 373 4.09 20.85 -5.83
CA PHE A 373 5.04 20.05 -6.60
C PHE A 373 4.37 19.21 -7.70
N TYR A 374 3.08 18.86 -7.52
CA TYR A 374 2.37 17.92 -8.38
C TYR A 374 1.13 18.53 -9.04
N ARG A 375 1.09 19.86 -9.22
CA ARG A 375 -0.08 20.57 -9.76
C ARG A 375 -0.48 20.07 -11.15
N ALA A 376 0.48 19.65 -11.96
CA ALA A 376 0.23 19.07 -13.28
C ALA A 376 -0.53 17.72 -13.23
N ARG A 377 -0.49 17.00 -12.11
CA ARG A 377 -1.18 15.71 -11.91
C ARG A 377 -2.63 15.86 -11.48
N LEU A 378 -3.08 17.05 -11.07
CA LEU A 378 -4.47 17.27 -10.67
C LEU A 378 -5.41 17.11 -11.88
N PRO A 379 -6.58 16.46 -11.72
CA PRO A 379 -7.31 16.21 -10.47
C PRO A 379 -6.97 14.91 -9.71
N SER A 380 -6.02 14.10 -10.17
CA SER A 380 -5.52 12.91 -9.47
C SER A 380 -4.34 13.27 -8.55
N PRO A 381 -4.56 13.57 -7.25
CA PRO A 381 -3.48 13.95 -6.35
C PRO A 381 -2.48 12.82 -6.14
N THR A 382 -1.21 13.18 -5.90
CA THR A 382 -0.14 12.23 -5.55
C THR A 382 -0.09 12.02 -4.05
N PHE A 383 0.09 13.10 -3.28
CA PHE A 383 0.13 13.05 -1.82
C PHE A 383 -1.20 13.45 -1.18
N GLY A 384 -2.10 14.13 -1.88
CA GLY A 384 -3.47 14.36 -1.42
C GLY A 384 -4.34 13.10 -1.44
N ALA A 385 -3.86 12.03 -2.07
CA ALA A 385 -4.47 10.70 -2.05
C ALA A 385 -4.07 9.91 -0.79
N LYS A 386 -4.81 8.81 -0.56
CA LYS A 386 -4.47 7.80 0.43
C LYS A 386 -3.19 7.06 0.01
N GLY A 387 -2.32 6.71 0.95
CA GLY A 387 -1.05 6.07 0.62
C GLY A 387 -0.25 5.53 1.81
N LEU A 388 0.88 4.89 1.50
CA LEU A 388 1.77 4.22 2.45
C LEU A 388 2.40 5.21 3.44
N LEU A 389 2.90 6.36 2.96
CA LEU A 389 3.56 7.37 3.80
C LEU A 389 2.66 7.85 4.94
N TRP A 390 1.44 8.26 4.59
CA TRP A 390 0.48 8.80 5.56
C TRP A 390 0.00 7.74 6.52
N SER A 391 -0.15 6.50 6.05
CA SER A 391 -0.50 5.36 6.88
C SER A 391 0.59 5.05 7.90
N ALA A 392 1.85 5.04 7.46
CA ALA A 392 3.00 4.85 8.34
C ALA A 392 3.12 5.96 9.39
N LEU A 393 2.92 7.22 9.01
CA LEU A 393 2.94 8.35 9.95
C LEU A 393 1.77 8.29 10.94
N THR A 394 0.59 7.86 10.50
CA THR A 394 -0.58 7.69 11.37
C THR A 394 -0.37 6.57 12.38
N LEU A 395 0.15 5.42 11.94
CA LEU A 395 0.55 4.34 12.85
C LEU A 395 1.68 4.76 13.78
N ALA A 396 2.63 5.57 13.29
CA ALA A 396 3.72 6.08 14.11
C ALA A 396 3.18 6.94 15.26
N LEU A 397 2.24 7.85 14.99
CA LEU A 397 1.58 8.64 16.03
C LEU A 397 0.89 7.77 17.08
N LEU A 398 0.22 6.71 16.65
CA LEU A 398 -0.50 5.80 17.54
C LEU A 398 0.44 4.93 18.39
N THR A 399 1.58 4.50 17.84
CA THR A 399 2.50 3.56 18.51
C THR A 399 3.63 4.23 19.27
N LEU A 400 3.96 5.48 18.95
CA LEU A 400 5.02 6.26 19.60
C LEU A 400 4.86 6.35 21.13
N PRO A 401 3.66 6.58 21.71
CA PRO A 401 3.50 6.61 23.16
C PRO A 401 3.95 5.34 23.87
N VAL A 402 3.68 4.17 23.27
CA VAL A 402 4.07 2.87 23.84
C VAL A 402 5.59 2.76 23.96
N VAL A 403 6.32 3.18 22.92
CA VAL A 403 7.80 3.19 22.96
C VAL A 403 8.31 4.19 23.99
N ILE A 404 7.73 5.39 24.06
CA ILE A 404 8.16 6.43 25.00
C ILE A 404 8.02 5.93 26.44
N VAL A 405 6.83 5.45 26.82
CA VAL A 405 6.56 5.01 28.20
C VAL A 405 7.49 3.84 28.58
N ALA A 406 7.57 2.82 27.73
CA ALA A 406 8.40 1.65 28.01
C ALA A 406 9.91 1.99 28.07
N THR A 407 10.40 2.89 27.20
CA THR A 407 11.79 3.34 27.25
C THR A 407 12.06 4.14 28.51
N GLU A 408 11.12 4.98 28.92
CA GLU A 408 11.29 5.80 30.10
C GLU A 408 11.33 4.96 31.39
N GLU A 409 10.45 3.97 31.51
CA GLU A 409 10.47 2.99 32.58
C GLU A 409 11.81 2.26 32.63
N ALA A 410 12.31 1.81 31.47
CA ALA A 410 13.60 1.13 31.36
C ALA A 410 14.78 1.99 31.81
N ILE A 411 14.81 3.27 31.43
CA ILE A 411 15.85 4.22 31.86
C ILE A 411 15.71 4.50 33.36
N SER A 412 14.48 4.59 33.87
CA SER A 412 14.19 4.89 35.26
C SER A 412 14.66 3.78 36.21
N ALA A 413 14.66 2.53 35.75
CA ALA A 413 15.11 1.35 36.48
C ALA A 413 16.64 1.30 36.70
N VAL A 414 17.43 2.06 35.93
CA VAL A 414 18.87 2.14 36.15
C VAL A 414 19.14 2.88 37.47
N PRO A 415 19.90 2.31 38.43
CA PRO A 415 20.20 2.98 39.71
C PRO A 415 20.91 4.33 39.54
N ARG A 416 20.59 5.31 40.39
CA ARG A 416 21.23 6.64 40.37
C ARG A 416 22.72 6.58 40.73
N THR A 417 23.11 5.68 41.63
CA THR A 417 24.50 5.47 42.06
C THR A 417 25.46 5.17 40.90
N LEU A 418 25.00 4.48 39.86
CA LEU A 418 25.82 4.24 38.66
C LEU A 418 26.09 5.52 37.86
N ARG A 419 25.13 6.45 37.84
CA ARG A 419 25.31 7.75 37.19
C ARG A 419 26.29 8.60 37.99
N GLU A 420 26.11 8.64 39.30
CA GLU A 420 26.98 9.36 40.24
C GLU A 420 28.42 8.84 40.20
N GLY A 421 28.61 7.51 40.19
CA GLY A 421 29.94 6.91 40.03
C GLY A 421 30.62 7.29 38.72
N SER A 422 29.88 7.30 37.61
CA SER A 422 30.37 7.76 36.31
C SER A 422 30.79 9.23 36.33
N TYR A 423 29.97 10.09 36.95
CA TYR A 423 30.31 11.50 37.14
C TYR A 423 31.52 11.69 38.05
N GLY A 424 31.68 10.85 39.08
CA GLY A 424 32.86 10.82 39.95
C GLY A 424 34.15 10.46 39.21
N CYS A 425 34.07 9.64 38.16
CA CYS A 425 35.19 9.33 37.26
C CYS A 425 35.45 10.42 36.20
N GLY A 426 34.77 11.57 36.26
CA GLY A 426 34.92 12.68 35.31
C GLY A 426 34.19 12.48 33.97
N ALA A 427 33.30 11.49 33.85
CA ALA A 427 32.54 11.28 32.62
C ALA A 427 31.47 12.35 32.40
N SER A 428 31.27 12.78 31.15
CA SER A 428 30.20 13.70 30.79
C SER A 428 28.83 13.02 30.83
N LYS A 429 27.74 13.80 30.92
CA LYS A 429 26.36 13.30 30.88
C LYS A 429 26.08 12.41 29.67
N TRP A 430 26.55 12.82 28.48
CA TRP A 430 26.39 12.03 27.27
C TRP A 430 27.19 10.72 27.32
N GLN A 431 28.43 10.75 27.85
CA GLN A 431 29.24 9.54 28.04
C GLN A 431 28.58 8.58 29.04
N THR A 432 28.06 9.07 30.17
CA THR A 432 27.29 8.27 31.13
C THR A 432 26.05 7.66 30.49
N ILE A 433 25.32 8.43 29.67
CA ILE A 433 24.15 7.93 28.94
C ILE A 433 24.52 6.81 27.98
N GLN A 434 25.51 7.04 27.11
CA GLN A 434 25.89 6.08 26.07
C GLN A 434 26.54 4.82 26.64
N ARG A 435 27.38 4.94 27.67
CA ARG A 435 28.19 3.83 28.20
C ARG A 435 27.52 3.07 29.33
N ILE A 436 26.61 3.70 30.08
CA ILE A 436 26.01 3.08 31.28
C ILE A 436 24.49 2.99 31.14
N VAL A 437 23.82 4.13 30.93
CA VAL A 437 22.34 4.17 30.99
C VAL A 437 21.70 3.39 29.85
N LEU A 438 22.05 3.69 28.60
CA LEU A 438 21.47 3.04 27.42
C LEU A 438 21.76 1.53 27.38
N PRO A 439 23.00 1.04 27.61
CA PRO A 439 23.26 -0.40 27.63
C PRO A 439 22.50 -1.14 28.73
N ARG A 440 22.39 -0.54 29.94
CA ARG A 440 21.64 -1.14 31.06
C ARG A 440 20.13 -1.11 30.83
N ALA A 441 19.60 -0.07 30.18
CA ALA A 441 18.18 0.07 29.86
C ALA A 441 17.76 -0.68 28.58
N ALA A 442 18.71 -1.02 27.69
CA ALA A 442 18.44 -1.62 26.38
C ALA A 442 17.49 -2.84 26.42
N PRO A 443 17.57 -3.78 27.39
CA PRO A 443 16.60 -4.88 27.49
C PRO A 443 15.15 -4.41 27.65
N GLY A 444 14.92 -3.37 28.46
CA GLY A 444 13.59 -2.77 28.64
C GLY A 444 13.14 -2.00 27.41
N ILE A 445 14.05 -1.21 26.81
CA ILE A 445 13.78 -0.46 25.57
C ILE A 445 13.36 -1.41 24.43
N MET A 446 14.10 -2.51 24.23
CA MET A 446 13.78 -3.52 23.23
C MET A 446 12.40 -4.15 23.49
N THR A 447 12.02 -4.34 24.75
CA THR A 447 10.70 -4.87 25.09
C THR A 447 9.60 -3.88 24.68
N GLY A 448 9.79 -2.58 24.94
CA GLY A 448 8.89 -1.53 24.47
C GLY A 448 8.78 -1.47 22.94
N ALA A 449 9.91 -1.58 22.24
CA ALA A 449 9.95 -1.64 20.78
C ALA A 449 9.18 -2.85 20.22
N ILE A 450 9.33 -4.03 20.84
CA ILE A 450 8.59 -5.25 20.45
C ILE A 450 7.09 -5.05 20.62
N LEU A 451 6.65 -4.51 21.76
CA LEU A 451 5.24 -4.25 22.02
C LEU A 451 4.64 -3.23 21.03
N ALA A 452 5.40 -2.19 20.69
CA ALA A 452 4.99 -1.19 19.70
C ALA A 452 4.87 -1.78 18.28
N MET A 453 5.81 -2.63 17.86
CA MET A 453 5.73 -3.34 16.58
C MET A 453 4.52 -4.29 16.53
N ALA A 454 4.32 -5.08 17.59
CA ALA A 454 3.19 -6.01 17.70
C ALA A 454 1.85 -5.28 17.59
N ARG A 455 1.74 -4.12 18.27
CA ARG A 455 0.56 -3.25 18.15
C ARG A 455 0.42 -2.74 16.72
N GLY A 456 1.46 -2.13 16.16
CA GLY A 456 1.42 -1.55 14.81
C GLY A 456 1.02 -2.54 13.71
N ALA A 457 1.51 -3.78 13.78
CA ALA A 457 1.14 -4.85 12.85
C ALA A 457 -0.34 -5.25 12.91
N GLY A 458 -0.98 -5.06 14.09
CA GLY A 458 -2.38 -5.41 14.34
C GLY A 458 -3.37 -4.26 14.14
N GLU A 459 -2.91 -3.04 13.87
CA GLU A 459 -3.79 -1.86 13.77
C GLU A 459 -4.36 -1.71 12.36
N VAL A 460 -5.66 -1.92 12.21
CA VAL A 460 -6.34 -1.94 10.90
C VAL A 460 -7.17 -0.67 10.67
N ALA A 461 -7.90 -0.22 11.69
CA ALA A 461 -8.81 0.92 11.60
C ALA A 461 -8.17 2.20 11.01
N PRO A 462 -6.98 2.64 11.47
CA PRO A 462 -6.35 3.82 10.87
C PRO A 462 -5.91 3.58 9.42
N LEU A 463 -5.48 2.37 9.09
CA LEU A 463 -5.01 2.03 7.75
C LEU A 463 -6.13 2.09 6.72
N MET A 464 -7.32 1.60 7.08
CA MET A 464 -8.53 1.64 6.24
C MET A 464 -8.89 3.06 5.78
N LEU A 465 -8.64 4.04 6.64
CA LEU A 465 -8.95 5.43 6.32
C LEU A 465 -7.86 6.08 5.48
N VAL A 466 -6.59 5.76 5.73
CA VAL A 466 -5.45 6.58 5.26
C VAL A 466 -4.69 5.98 4.06
N GLY A 467 -4.75 4.67 3.80
CA GLY A 467 -3.94 4.06 2.72
C GLY A 467 -4.25 2.64 2.30
N ALA A 468 -4.85 1.82 3.18
CA ALA A 468 -5.21 0.45 2.83
C ALA A 468 -6.38 0.43 1.85
N VAL A 469 -6.22 -0.30 0.75
CA VAL A 469 -7.23 -0.45 -0.30
C VAL A 469 -7.50 -1.91 -0.59
N LYS A 470 -8.64 -2.17 -1.25
CA LYS A 470 -9.08 -3.53 -1.59
C LYS A 470 -8.08 -4.18 -2.50
N LEU A 471 -7.76 -3.56 -3.63
CA LEU A 471 -6.89 -4.14 -4.63
C LEU A 471 -5.79 -3.15 -5.00
N ALA A 472 -4.55 -3.51 -4.67
CA ALA A 472 -3.34 -2.82 -5.09
C ALA A 472 -2.25 -3.87 -5.37
N PRO A 473 -2.23 -4.44 -6.59
CA PRO A 473 -1.28 -5.51 -6.94
C PRO A 473 0.14 -4.99 -7.09
N GLU A 474 0.31 -3.69 -7.37
CA GLU A 474 1.62 -3.06 -7.45
C GLU A 474 2.25 -2.88 -6.08
N LEU A 475 3.49 -3.35 -5.92
CA LEU A 475 4.23 -3.15 -4.69
C LEU A 475 4.75 -1.71 -4.56
N PRO A 476 5.01 -1.25 -3.33
CA PRO A 476 5.70 0.03 -3.08
C PRO A 476 7.15 0.05 -3.58
N PHE A 477 7.70 -1.08 -4.01
CA PHE A 477 9.03 -1.14 -4.62
C PHE A 477 8.90 -1.41 -6.11
N SER A 478 9.62 -0.63 -6.92
CA SER A 478 9.67 -0.83 -8.37
C SER A 478 11.11 -0.77 -8.87
N SER A 479 11.34 -1.29 -10.07
CA SER A 479 12.61 -1.17 -10.80
C SER A 479 12.86 0.25 -11.35
N ARG A 480 11.90 1.16 -11.19
CA ARG A 480 11.94 2.52 -11.74
C ARG A 480 12.16 3.54 -10.64
N PHE A 481 13.02 4.52 -10.88
CA PHE A 481 13.25 5.60 -9.93
C PHE A 481 11.98 6.48 -9.75
N PRO A 482 11.60 6.88 -8.52
CA PRO A 482 12.20 6.53 -7.23
C PRO A 482 11.80 5.10 -6.84
N PHE A 483 12.78 4.19 -6.69
CA PHE A 483 12.57 2.75 -6.48
C PHE A 483 11.62 2.40 -5.32
N ILE A 484 11.34 3.35 -4.44
CA ILE A 484 10.38 3.28 -3.35
C ILE A 484 9.29 4.33 -3.58
N HIS A 485 8.06 3.85 -3.72
CA HIS A 485 6.85 4.62 -3.98
C HIS A 485 6.00 4.74 -2.70
N VAL A 486 6.36 5.73 -1.87
CA VAL A 486 5.70 5.97 -0.58
C VAL A 486 4.29 6.58 -0.74
N GLU A 487 3.98 7.11 -1.92
CA GLU A 487 2.68 7.69 -2.28
C GLU A 487 1.61 6.64 -2.59
N ARG A 488 2.01 5.39 -2.90
CA ARG A 488 1.06 4.36 -3.36
C ARG A 488 0.18 3.86 -2.22
N SER A 489 -1.07 3.57 -2.57
CA SER A 489 -1.95 2.73 -1.77
C SER A 489 -1.41 1.30 -1.69
N PHE A 490 -1.78 0.57 -0.65
CA PHE A 490 -1.27 -0.78 -0.41
C PHE A 490 -2.36 -1.69 0.15
N MET A 491 -2.10 -3.00 0.15
CA MET A 491 -2.98 -3.99 0.77
C MET A 491 -2.46 -4.36 2.16
N HIS A 492 -3.33 -4.63 3.12
CA HIS A 492 -2.95 -5.01 4.49
C HIS A 492 -3.73 -6.23 4.95
N LEU A 493 -3.09 -7.18 5.65
CA LEU A 493 -3.71 -8.46 6.02
C LEU A 493 -4.96 -8.26 6.88
N GLY A 494 -4.88 -7.35 7.86
CA GLY A 494 -6.04 -7.03 8.68
C GLY A 494 -7.19 -6.38 7.88
N PHE A 495 -6.88 -5.59 6.85
CA PHE A 495 -7.93 -5.02 5.98
C PHE A 495 -8.51 -6.08 5.04
N HIS A 496 -7.67 -6.99 4.54
CA HIS A 496 -8.10 -8.12 3.72
C HIS A 496 -9.07 -9.04 4.49
N ILE A 497 -8.79 -9.33 5.76
CA ILE A 497 -9.73 -10.08 6.63
C ILE A 497 -11.08 -9.36 6.73
N TYR A 498 -11.06 -8.04 6.90
CA TYR A 498 -12.28 -7.24 6.96
C TYR A 498 -13.04 -7.24 5.63
N ASP A 499 -12.35 -7.03 4.50
CA ASP A 499 -12.97 -7.00 3.17
C ASP A 499 -13.59 -8.35 2.80
N VAL A 500 -12.84 -9.44 2.95
CA VAL A 500 -13.33 -10.80 2.65
C VAL A 500 -14.45 -11.22 3.60
N GLY A 501 -14.39 -10.81 4.87
CA GLY A 501 -15.38 -11.17 5.89
C GLY A 501 -16.68 -10.38 5.85
N PHE A 502 -16.64 -9.11 5.41
CA PHE A 502 -17.78 -8.19 5.54
C PHE A 502 -18.19 -7.48 4.24
N GLN A 503 -17.34 -7.43 3.21
CA GLN A 503 -17.60 -6.71 1.96
C GLN A 503 -17.63 -7.61 0.72
N SER A 504 -17.40 -8.92 0.87
CA SER A 504 -17.52 -9.89 -0.22
C SER A 504 -18.99 -10.08 -0.63
N PRO A 505 -19.32 -10.03 -1.94
CA PRO A 505 -20.69 -10.28 -2.43
C PRO A 505 -21.22 -11.65 -2.02
N ASP A 506 -20.33 -12.66 -2.01
CA ASP A 506 -20.59 -13.98 -1.47
C ASP A 506 -19.78 -14.18 -0.20
N SER A 507 -20.44 -14.07 0.94
CA SER A 507 -19.78 -14.25 2.24
C SER A 507 -19.53 -15.72 2.57
N GLU A 508 -20.34 -16.65 2.06
CA GLU A 508 -20.21 -18.08 2.38
C GLU A 508 -19.03 -18.70 1.66
N ALA A 509 -18.87 -18.39 0.36
CA ALA A 509 -17.73 -18.84 -0.42
C ALA A 509 -16.39 -18.27 0.08
N SER A 510 -16.42 -17.06 0.65
CA SER A 510 -15.24 -16.33 1.16
C SER A 510 -14.82 -16.70 2.59
N ARG A 511 -15.65 -17.41 3.36
CA ARG A 511 -15.34 -17.85 4.74
C ARG A 511 -13.97 -18.54 4.87
N PRO A 512 -13.60 -19.52 4.02
CA PRO A 512 -12.30 -20.19 4.13
C PRO A 512 -11.12 -19.24 3.96
N LEU A 513 -11.24 -18.25 3.08
CA LEU A 513 -10.19 -17.24 2.85
C LEU A 513 -10.02 -16.32 4.06
N ALA A 514 -11.12 -15.91 4.70
CA ALA A 514 -11.07 -15.11 5.92
C ALA A 514 -10.32 -15.85 7.04
N TRP A 515 -10.65 -17.12 7.29
CA TRP A 515 -9.96 -17.95 8.30
C TRP A 515 -8.50 -18.18 7.96
N THR A 516 -8.20 -18.49 6.70
CA THR A 516 -6.82 -18.72 6.25
C THR A 516 -5.97 -17.46 6.38
N THR A 517 -6.50 -16.30 6.00
CA THR A 517 -5.83 -14.99 6.16
C THR A 517 -5.64 -14.64 7.64
N THR A 518 -6.64 -14.95 8.48
CA THR A 518 -6.56 -14.71 9.93
C THR A 518 -5.47 -15.56 10.58
N LEU A 519 -5.43 -16.86 10.26
CA LEU A 519 -4.37 -17.76 10.71
C LEU A 519 -3.00 -17.25 10.25
N LEU A 520 -2.88 -16.86 8.99
CA LEU A 520 -1.66 -16.30 8.43
C LEU A 520 -1.19 -15.04 9.16
N LEU A 521 -2.11 -14.10 9.46
CA LEU A 521 -1.77 -12.89 10.21
C LEU A 521 -1.26 -13.23 11.62
N ILE A 522 -1.94 -14.13 12.33
CA ILE A 522 -1.51 -14.60 13.67
C ILE A 522 -0.12 -15.22 13.59
N VAL A 523 0.13 -16.08 12.61
CA VAL A 523 1.43 -16.74 12.42
C VAL A 523 2.52 -15.71 12.10
N ILE A 524 2.26 -14.75 11.20
CA ILE A 524 3.23 -13.70 10.87
C ILE A 524 3.57 -12.85 12.10
N ILE A 525 2.57 -12.39 12.84
CA ILE A 525 2.79 -11.60 14.06
C ILE A 525 3.57 -12.43 15.09
N ALA A 526 3.23 -13.70 15.27
CA ALA A 526 3.95 -14.60 16.17
C ALA A 526 5.41 -14.76 15.74
N VAL A 527 5.69 -15.00 14.46
CA VAL A 527 7.06 -15.14 13.92
C VAL A 527 7.85 -13.85 14.09
N LEU A 528 7.27 -12.69 13.78
CA LEU A 528 7.92 -11.38 13.96
C LEU A 528 8.26 -11.13 15.44
N ASN A 529 7.31 -11.40 16.35
CA ASN A 529 7.51 -11.22 17.78
C ASN A 529 8.56 -12.20 18.33
N LEU A 530 8.50 -13.49 17.96
CA LEU A 530 9.48 -14.50 18.37
C LEU A 530 10.87 -14.17 17.84
N THR A 531 10.97 -13.67 16.60
CA THR A 531 12.24 -13.22 16.02
C THR A 531 12.81 -12.05 16.80
N ALA A 532 11.99 -11.06 17.15
CA ALA A 532 12.42 -9.90 17.91
C ALA A 532 12.82 -10.27 19.36
N ILE A 533 12.08 -11.18 20.01
CA ILE A 533 12.42 -11.73 21.33
C ILE A 533 13.75 -12.50 21.28
N SER A 534 13.96 -13.31 20.24
CA SER A 534 15.18 -14.08 20.04
C SER A 534 16.39 -13.18 19.81
N LEU A 535 16.22 -12.12 19.00
CA LEU A 535 17.24 -11.09 18.78
C LEU A 535 17.60 -10.38 20.09
N ARG A 536 16.59 -10.00 20.88
CA ARG A 536 16.76 -9.42 22.23
C ARG A 536 17.57 -10.35 23.14
N ALA A 537 17.26 -11.65 23.16
CA ALA A 537 17.96 -12.63 23.99
C ALA A 537 19.44 -12.76 23.60
N ARG A 538 19.75 -12.75 22.30
CA ARG A 538 21.13 -12.75 21.79
C ARG A 538 21.89 -11.48 22.16
N LEU A 539 21.25 -10.32 22.00
CA LEU A 539 21.85 -9.03 22.37
C LEU A 539 22.11 -8.94 23.88
N ARG A 540 21.16 -9.37 24.72
CA ARG A 540 21.34 -9.41 26.18
C ARG A 540 22.57 -10.22 26.58
N ARG A 541 22.80 -11.40 25.99
CA ARG A 541 23.99 -12.21 26.30
C ARG A 541 25.29 -11.45 26.04
N ARG A 542 25.39 -10.72 24.91
CA ARG A 542 26.58 -9.91 24.57
C ARG A 542 26.80 -8.72 25.51
N PHE A 543 25.74 -8.02 25.91
CA PHE A 543 25.88 -6.83 26.77
C PHE A 543 26.08 -7.17 28.25
N VAL A 544 25.60 -8.32 28.73
CA VAL A 544 25.86 -8.78 30.10
C VAL A 544 27.32 -9.24 30.26
N THR A 545 27.93 -9.83 29.23
CA THR A 545 29.37 -10.23 29.27
C THR A 545 30.35 -9.08 29.13
N GLY A 546 29.93 -7.89 28.66
CA GLY A 546 30.81 -6.72 28.54
C GLY A 546 30.76 -5.75 29.73
N ALA A 547 30.00 -6.08 30.77
CA ALA A 547 29.80 -5.23 31.95
C ALA A 547 30.51 -5.76 33.22
N PHE A 548 31.39 -6.76 33.05
CA PHE A 548 32.30 -7.26 34.06
C PHE A 548 33.74 -7.07 33.62
#